data_AF-A0AAD3YDN9-F1
#
_entry.id   AF-A0AAD3YDN9-F1
#
_cell.length_a   1.000
_cell.length_b   1.000
_cell.length_c   1.000
_cell.angle_alpha   90.00
_cell.angle_beta   90.00
_cell.angle_gamma   90.00
#
_symmetry.space_group_name_H-M   'P 1'
#
loop_
_entity.id
_entity.type
_entity.pdbx_description
1 polymer ?
#
loop_
_entity_poly.entity_id
_entity_poly.type
_entity_poly.pdbx_seq_one_letter_code
_entity_poly.pdbx_strand_id
1 'polypeptide(L)'
;MLFIVLPLPCVSNSRYTTVESFKQLVTALGFKLEQEQWRPRGKVAYWLFRWRSTTEDVVKFKRKKILNDGPTRNNFTILIE
;
A
#
# COMPACT_ATOMS: atom_id res chain seq x y z
N MET A 1 -9.76 -13.65 5.00
CA MET A 1 -8.35 -13.23 4.90
C MET A 1 -8.17 -12.55 3.56
N LEU A 2 -7.25 -11.59 3.45
CA LEU A 2 -6.98 -10.83 2.24
C LEU A 2 -5.51 -11.01 1.87
N PHE A 3 -5.25 -11.62 0.72
CA PHE A 3 -3.90 -11.79 0.19
C PHE A 3 -3.71 -10.82 -0.98
N ILE A 4 -2.69 -9.96 -0.88
CA ILE A 4 -2.40 -8.95 -1.89
C ILE A 4 -1.00 -9.18 -2.44
N VAL A 5 -0.89 -9.11 -3.75
CA VAL A 5 0.36 -9.21 -4.50
C VAL A 5 0.50 -7.96 -5.36
N LEU A 6 1.60 -7.23 -5.19
CA LEU A 6 1.92 -6.08 -6.04
C LEU A 6 3.33 -6.24 -6.62
N PRO A 7 3.56 -5.79 -7.87
CA PRO A 7 4.92 -5.51 -8.32
C PRO A 7 5.59 -4.56 -7.32
N LEU A 8 6.81 -4.88 -6.89
CA LEU A 8 7.53 -4.08 -5.88
C LEU A 8 7.61 -2.58 -6.28
N PRO A 9 7.82 -2.21 -7.58
CA PRO A 9 7.85 -0.81 -7.98
C PRO A 9 6.57 -0.02 -7.66
N CYS A 10 5.41 -0.65 -7.50
CA CYS A 10 4.16 0.01 -7.12
C CYS A 10 4.23 0.66 -5.73
N VAL A 11 5.08 0.13 -4.84
CA VAL A 11 5.24 0.61 -3.46
C VAL A 11 6.65 1.09 -3.14
N SER A 12 7.65 0.74 -3.96
CA SER A 12 9.06 1.16 -3.76
C SER A 12 9.52 2.24 -4.72
N ASN A 13 8.88 2.40 -5.89
CA ASN A 13 9.23 3.40 -6.90
C ASN A 13 8.02 4.24 -7.36
N SER A 14 6.99 4.35 -6.54
CA SER A 14 5.82 5.18 -6.82
C SER A 14 5.96 6.59 -6.24
N ARG A 15 5.40 7.57 -6.96
CA ARG A 15 5.22 8.95 -6.50
C ARG A 15 4.18 9.08 -5.39
N TYR A 16 3.15 8.24 -5.40
CA TYR A 16 1.95 8.38 -4.58
C TYR A 16 1.74 7.23 -3.59
N THR A 17 2.62 6.23 -3.56
CA THR A 17 2.47 5.06 -2.70
C THR A 17 3.81 4.58 -2.19
N THR A 18 3.88 4.34 -0.88
CA THR A 18 5.00 3.67 -0.21
C THR A 18 4.52 2.36 0.39
N VAL A 19 5.44 1.46 0.76
CA VAL A 19 5.11 0.24 1.51
C VAL A 19 4.33 0.58 2.78
N GLU A 20 4.72 1.65 3.46
CA GLU A 20 4.07 2.12 4.68
C GLU A 20 2.68 2.70 4.42
N SER A 21 2.52 3.57 3.41
CA SER A 21 1.21 4.13 3.09
C SER A 21 0.22 3.07 2.60
N PHE A 22 0.70 2.04 1.90
CA PHE A 22 -0.10 0.91 1.47
C PHE A 22 -0.62 0.10 2.66
N LYS A 23 0.25 -0.26 3.62
CA LYS A 23 -0.18 -0.95 4.84
C LYS A 23 -1.20 -0.12 5.61
N GLN A 24 -0.97 1.19 5.75
CA GLN A 24 -1.91 2.10 6.41
C GLN A 24 -3.28 2.15 5.71
N LEU A 25 -3.30 2.12 4.38
CA LEU A 25 -4.55 2.06 3.60
C LEU A 25 -5.33 0.80 3.92
N VAL A 26 -4.68 -0.36 3.87
CA VAL A 26 -5.34 -1.65 4.14
C VAL A 26 -5.76 -1.75 5.61
N THR A 27 -4.96 -1.22 6.53
CA THR A 27 -5.32 -1.10 7.96
C THR A 27 -6.54 -0.23 8.18
N ALA A 28 -6.64 0.93 7.52
CA ALA A 28 -7.80 1.82 7.65
C ALA A 28 -9.09 1.17 7.14
N LEU A 29 -8.99 0.21 6.20
CA LEU A 29 -10.12 -0.60 5.75
C LEU A 29 -10.55 -1.68 6.75
N GLY A 30 -9.89 -1.87 7.88
CA GLY A 30 -10.25 -2.86 8.91
C GLY A 30 -9.45 -4.16 8.87
N PHE A 31 -8.32 -4.17 8.17
CA PHE A 31 -7.46 -5.34 8.02
C PHE A 31 -6.15 -5.21 8.81
N LYS A 32 -5.78 -6.22 9.58
CA LYS A 32 -4.48 -6.30 10.26
C LYS A 32 -3.50 -7.09 9.42
N LEU A 33 -2.27 -6.59 9.26
CA LEU A 33 -1.19 -7.33 8.62
C LEU A 33 -0.79 -8.54 9.50
N GLU A 34 -0.78 -9.72 8.89
CA GLU A 34 -0.36 -10.97 9.53
C GLU A 34 1.03 -11.37 9.07
N GLN A 35 1.30 -11.28 7.76
CA GLN A 35 2.59 -11.63 7.16
C GLN A 35 2.88 -10.75 5.96
N GLU A 36 4.17 -10.50 5.72
CA GLU A 36 4.64 -9.89 4.48
C GLU A 36 5.94 -10.53 4.02
N GLN A 37 6.17 -10.53 2.70
CA GLN A 37 7.39 -11.04 2.10
C GLN A 37 7.78 -10.17 0.90
N TRP A 38 8.93 -9.51 1.01
CA TRP A 38 9.56 -8.77 -0.07
C TRP A 38 11.03 -8.52 0.25
N ARG A 39 11.81 -8.09 -0.76
CA ARG A 39 13.22 -7.72 -0.61
C ARG A 39 13.48 -6.41 -1.36
N PRO A 40 14.45 -5.57 -0.95
CA PRO A 40 14.68 -4.25 -1.56
C PRO A 40 14.91 -4.23 -3.08
N ARG A 41 15.40 -5.33 -3.67
CA ARG A 41 15.60 -5.51 -5.12
C ARG A 41 14.70 -6.60 -5.73
N GLY A 42 13.61 -6.94 -5.05
CA GLY A 42 12.64 -7.93 -5.52
C GLY A 42 11.79 -7.40 -6.67
N LYS A 43 11.10 -8.31 -7.36
CA LYS A 43 10.14 -7.95 -8.42
C LYS A 43 8.73 -7.78 -7.89
N VAL A 44 8.38 -8.53 -6.84
CA VAL A 44 7.03 -8.66 -6.30
C VAL A 44 7.08 -8.60 -4.79
N ALA A 45 6.04 -8.06 -4.19
CA ALA A 45 5.80 -8.04 -2.76
C ALA A 45 4.45 -8.70 -2.44
N TYR A 46 4.45 -9.48 -1.36
CA TYR A 46 3.30 -10.26 -0.91
C TYR A 46 2.90 -9.80 0.49
N TRP A 47 1.61 -9.63 0.71
CA TRP A 47 1.04 -9.34 2.03
C TRP A 47 -0.17 -10.19 2.29
N LEU A 48 -0.27 -10.68 3.52
CA LEU A 48 -1.40 -11.40 4.05
C LEU A 48 -2.02 -10.60 5.19
N PHE A 49 -3.31 -10.30 5.07
CA PHE A 49 -4.06 -9.56 6.07
C PHE A 49 -5.25 -10.36 6.59
N ARG A 50 -5.62 -10.09 7.85
CA ARG A 50 -6.79 -10.64 8.53
C ARG A 50 -7.78 -9.53 8.85
N TRP A 51 -9.07 -9.78 8.60
CA TRP A 51 -10.12 -8.85 8.98
C TRP A 51 -10.21 -8.73 10.51
N ARG A 52 -10.26 -7.49 11.02
CA ARG A 52 -10.31 -7.15 12.45
C ARG A 52 -11.46 -6.20 12.82
N SER A 53 -12.35 -5.87 11.88
CA SER A 53 -13.56 -5.02 12.03
C SER A 53 -13.38 -3.55 12.41
N THR A 54 -12.19 -3.11 12.84
CA THR A 54 -11.94 -1.71 13.19
C THR A 54 -11.55 -0.90 11.96
N THR A 55 -12.49 -0.15 11.38
CA THR A 55 -12.21 0.80 10.30
C THR A 55 -11.78 2.15 10.86
N GLU A 56 -10.76 2.76 10.25
CA GLU A 56 -10.32 4.12 10.56
C GLU A 56 -10.78 5.10 9.48
N ASP A 57 -10.53 6.40 9.68
CA ASP A 57 -10.81 7.41 8.67
C ASP A 57 -9.96 7.21 7.40
N VAL A 58 -10.64 6.96 6.28
CA VAL A 58 -10.07 6.76 4.96
C VAL A 58 -10.02 8.03 4.11
N VAL A 59 -10.43 9.20 4.62
CA VAL A 59 -10.46 10.47 3.87
C VAL A 59 -9.10 10.80 3.24
N LYS A 60 -8.00 10.50 3.93
CA LYS A 60 -6.63 10.72 3.41
C LYS A 60 -6.30 9.90 2.15
N PHE A 61 -7.07 8.84 1.86
CA PHE A 61 -6.92 7.97 0.69
C PHE A 61 -7.94 8.26 -0.42
N LYS A 62 -8.76 9.32 -0.30
CA LYS A 62 -9.68 9.74 -1.37
C LYS A 62 -9.02 10.56 -2.48
N ARG A 63 -7.80 11.05 -2.24
CA ARG A 63 -7.05 11.88 -3.20
C ARG A 63 -5.58 11.52 -3.24
N LYS A 64 -4.95 11.76 -4.38
CA LYS A 64 -3.50 11.57 -4.55
C LYS A 64 -2.74 12.55 -3.66
N LYS A 65 -1.75 12.04 -2.93
CA LYS A 65 -0.78 12.83 -2.18
C LYS A 65 0.62 12.44 -2.65
N ILE A 66 1.46 13.42 -2.98
CA ILE A 66 2.87 13.15 -3.31
C ILE A 66 3.57 12.70 -2.03
N LEU A 67 4.17 11.50 -2.07
CA LEU A 67 4.91 10.90 -0.95
C LEU A 67 6.40 10.76 -1.25
N ASN A 68 6.75 10.57 -2.51
CA ASN A 68 8.12 10.37 -2.96
C ASN A 68 8.29 10.95 -4.35
N ASP A 69 8.68 12.22 -4.45
CA ASP A 69 8.76 12.87 -5.75
C ASP A 69 10.03 12.51 -6.53
N GLY A 70 10.01 12.74 -7.84
CA GLY A 70 11.16 12.56 -8.72
C GLY A 70 10.78 12.18 -10.15
N PRO A 71 11.68 12.46 -11.12
CA PRO A 71 11.42 12.25 -12.54
C PRO A 71 11.33 10.76 -12.95
N THR A 72 11.96 9.86 -12.19
CA THR A 72 12.02 8.42 -12.48
C THR A 72 10.96 7.59 -11.73
N ARG A 73 10.07 8.25 -10.99
CA ARG A 73 9.01 7.61 -10.21
C ARG A 73 7.82 7.26 -11.10
N ASN A 74 7.22 6.09 -10.88
CA ASN A 74 5.95 5.76 -11.50
C ASN A 74 4.78 6.45 -10.78
N ASN A 75 3.60 6.44 -11.39
CA ASN A 75 2.40 7.11 -10.88
C ASN A 75 1.40 6.14 -10.22
N PHE A 76 1.84 4.97 -9.76
CA PHE A 76 0.95 4.00 -9.15
C PHE A 76 0.31 4.57 -7.88
N THR A 77 -1.00 4.38 -7.71
CA THR A 77 -1.73 4.85 -6.53
C THR A 77 -2.95 3.96 -6.30
N ILE A 78 -3.38 3.84 -5.05
CA ILE A 78 -4.63 3.20 -4.66
C ILE A 78 -5.44 4.24 -3.90
N LEU A 79 -6.67 4.46 -4.34
CA LEU A 79 -7.62 5.38 -3.72
C LEU A 79 -8.85 4.60 -3.24
N ILE A 80 -9.52 5.14 -2.23
CA ILE A 80 -10.79 4.61 -1.70
C ILE A 80 -11.92 5.56 -2.10
N GLU A 81 -13.01 5.04 -2.65
CA GLU A 81 -14.22 5.82 -3.00
C GLU A 81 -15.25 5.77 -1.86
#